data_AF-A0A376VX93-F1
#
_entry.id   AF-A0A376VX93-F1
#
_cell.length_a   1.000
_cell.length_b   1.000
_cell.length_c   1.000
_cell.angle_alpha   90.00
_cell.angle_beta   90.00
_cell.angle_gamma   90.00
#
_symmetry.space_group_name_H-M   'P 1'
#
loop_
_entity.id
_entity.type
_entity.pdbx_description
1 polymer ?
#
loop_
_entity_poly.entity_id
_entity_poly.type
_entity_poly.pdbx_seq_one_letter_code
_entity_poly.pdbx_strand_id
1 'polypeptide(L)' 'MVSGDPHKGNFIVSEKGLRLIDLSGKKTTAVLKAKDRIDLERHYNIKNELKDFGYTYLIFKKKIKKAIRDVKVKLGLKSK' A
#
# COMPACT_ATOMS: atom_id res chain seq x y z
N MET A 1 0.40 12.98 7.46
CA MET A 1 -0.75 12.11 7.73
C MET A 1 -0.71 10.91 6.79
N VAL A 2 -1.03 9.74 7.31
CA VAL A 2 -1.23 8.48 6.60
C VAL A 2 -2.45 7.79 7.23
N SER A 3 -3.28 7.15 6.43
CA SER A 3 -4.32 6.22 6.90
C SER A 3 -3.67 4.95 7.45
N GLY A 4 -2.64 4.43 6.79
CA GLY A 4 -1.96 3.19 7.18
C GLY A 4 -2.73 1.91 6.85
N ASP A 5 -4.06 2.01 6.71
CA ASP A 5 -4.97 0.95 6.27
C ASP A 5 -6.21 1.53 5.54
N PRO A 6 -6.05 2.04 4.30
CA PRO A 6 -7.16 2.63 3.55
C PRO A 6 -8.08 1.55 2.95
N HIS A 7 -8.95 0.98 3.78
CA HIS A 7 -9.98 0.01 3.41
C HIS A 7 -11.41 0.55 3.65
N LYS A 8 -12.44 -0.09 3.08
CA LYS A 8 -13.83 0.42 3.10
C LYS A 8 -14.35 0.75 4.51
N GLY A 9 -13.97 -0.04 5.52
CA GLY A 9 -14.37 0.19 6.90
C GLY A 9 -13.83 1.47 7.54
N ASN A 10 -12.79 2.09 6.95
CA ASN A 10 -12.18 3.32 7.46
C ASN A 10 -12.69 4.58 6.74
N PHE A 11 -13.65 4.41 5.84
CA PHE A 11 -14.30 5.49 5.11
C PHE A 11 -15.77 5.55 5.47
N ILE A 12 -16.22 6.69 6.00
CA ILE A 12 -17.63 6.98 6.23
C ILE A 12 -18.08 7.93 5.12
N VAL A 13 -19.05 7.48 4.32
CA VAL A 13 -19.71 8.29 3.29
C VAL A 13 -20.97 8.89 3.90
N SER A 14 -21.14 10.20 3.79
CA SER A 14 -22.34 10.92 4.24
C SER A 14 -22.74 11.97 3.20
N GLU A 15 -23.94 12.55 3.35
CA GLU A 15 -24.39 13.67 2.50
C GLU A 15 -23.43 14.87 2.55
N LYS A 16 -22.72 15.04 3.67
CA LYS A 16 -21.71 16.10 3.86
C LYS A 16 -20.35 15.76 3.26
N GLY A 17 -20.18 14.57 2.69
CA GLY A 17 -18.95 14.10 2.07
C GLY A 17 -18.31 12.89 2.76
N LEU A 18 -17.04 12.67 2.44
CA LEU A 18 -16.24 11.53 2.87
C LEU A 18 -15.43 11.87 4.14
N ARG A 19 -15.53 11.03 5.17
CA ARG A 19 -14.69 11.11 6.38
C ARG A 19 -13.80 9.88 6.47
N LEU A 20 -12.52 10.09 6.80
CA LEU A 20 -11.62 9.03 7.25
C LEU A 20 -11.67 8.91 8.77
N ILE A 21 -11.70 7.66 9.25
CA ILE A 21 -11.62 7.32 10.67
C ILE A 21 -10.39 6.43 10.95
N ASP A 22 -10.09 6.19 12.22
CA ASP A 22 -8.91 5.45 12.70
C ASP A 22 -7.56 6.01 12.21
N LEU A 23 -7.33 7.30 12.45
CA LEU A 23 -6.06 7.97 12.11
C LEU A 23 -5.07 8.05 13.28
N SER A 24 -5.50 7.66 14.50
CA SER A 24 -4.70 7.82 15.72
C SER A 24 -3.47 6.91 15.73
N GLY A 25 -2.33 7.47 16.18
CA GLY A 25 -1.11 6.70 16.42
C GLY A 25 -0.33 6.26 15.17
N LYS A 26 -0.75 6.65 13.96
CA LYS A 26 -0.06 6.26 12.73
C LYS A 26 1.18 7.13 12.51
N LYS A 27 2.37 6.49 12.51
CA LYS A 27 3.62 7.18 12.14
C LYS A 27 3.57 7.61 10.68
N THR A 28 3.86 8.88 10.41
CA THR A 28 3.92 9.38 9.03
C THR A 28 5.37 9.28 8.51
N THR A 29 5.61 8.43 7.52
CA THR A 29 6.89 8.38 6.78
C THR A 29 6.63 8.44 5.28
N ALA A 30 7.63 8.82 4.48
CA ALA A 30 7.51 8.88 3.01
C ALA A 30 7.13 7.51 2.41
N VAL A 31 7.65 6.43 2.98
CA VAL A 31 7.32 5.06 2.58
C VAL A 31 5.87 4.72 2.90
N LEU A 32 5.37 5.07 4.08
CA LEU A 32 3.97 4.80 4.46
C LEU A 32 2.99 5.61 3.63
N LYS A 33 3.31 6.87 3.30
CA LYS A 33 2.52 7.67 2.34
C LYS A 33 2.48 7.03 0.95
N ALA A 34 3.61 6.50 0.47
CA ALA A 34 3.65 5.78 -0.81
C ALA A 34 2.84 4.49 -0.76
N LYS A 35 2.89 3.76 0.37
CA LYS A 35 2.10 2.56 0.58
C LYS A 35 0.60 2.85 0.53
N ASP A 36 0.14 3.87 1.26
CA ASP A 36 -1.28 4.27 1.25
C ASP A 36 -1.78 4.60 -0.16
N ARG A 37 -0.98 5.33 -0.95
CA ARG A 37 -1.34 5.64 -2.35
C ARG A 37 -1.46 4.39 -3.21
N ILE A 38 -0.52 3.45 -3.07
CA ILE A 38 -0.57 2.16 -3.79
C ILE A 38 -1.80 1.34 -3.35
N ASP A 39 -2.14 1.36 -2.07
CA ASP A 39 -3.30 0.63 -1.54
C ASP A 39 -4.62 1.28 -2.01
N LEU A 40 -4.67 2.61 -2.10
CA LEU A 40 -5.80 3.34 -2.71
C LEU A 40 -5.95 3.05 -4.20
N GLU A 41 -4.85 3.02 -4.96
CA GLU A 41 -4.85 2.63 -6.36
C GLU A 41 -5.38 1.20 -6.53
N ARG A 42 -4.94 0.27 -5.67
CA ARG A 42 -5.37 -1.13 -5.71
C ARG A 42 -6.84 -1.32 -5.35
N HIS A 43 -7.34 -0.63 -4.34
CA HIS A 43 -8.69 -0.84 -3.82
C HIS A 43 -9.76 0.00 -4.53
N TYR A 44 -9.38 1.18 -5.04
CA TYR A 44 -10.32 2.18 -5.55
C TYR A 44 -9.94 2.73 -6.93
N ASN A 45 -8.89 2.21 -7.59
CA ASN A 45 -8.38 2.71 -8.87
C ASN A 45 -8.03 4.21 -8.88
N ILE A 46 -7.73 4.78 -7.71
CA ILE A 46 -7.25 6.16 -7.59
C ILE A 46 -5.78 6.15 -8.01
N LYS A 47 -5.49 6.67 -9.21
CA LYS A 47 -4.13 6.65 -9.78
C LYS A 47 -3.15 7.37 -8.86
N ASN A 48 -2.02 6.74 -8.60
CA ASN A 48 -0.93 7.41 -7.91
C ASN A 48 -0.15 8.32 -8.88
N GLU A 49 -0.39 9.63 -8.77
CA GLU A 49 0.28 10.64 -9.61
C GLU A 49 1.72 10.91 -9.17
N LEU A 50 2.06 10.60 -7.91
CA LEU A 50 3.33 10.95 -7.29
C LEU A 50 4.22 9.70 -7.12
N LYS A 51 5.27 9.61 -7.94
CA LYS A 51 6.24 8.49 -7.95
C LYS A 51 7.50 8.83 -7.17
N ASP A 52 7.33 9.13 -5.89
CA ASP A 52 8.44 9.56 -5.02
C ASP A 52 9.41 8.41 -4.71
N PHE A 53 10.53 8.73 -4.05
CA PHE A 53 11.51 7.74 -3.60
C PHE A 53 10.90 6.57 -2.80
N GLY A 54 9.91 6.86 -1.94
CA GLY A 54 9.19 5.84 -1.19
C GLY A 54 8.40 4.86 -2.06
N TYR A 55 7.84 5.33 -3.18
CA TYR A 55 7.16 4.49 -4.17
C TYR A 55 8.15 3.58 -4.88
N THR A 56 9.25 4.14 -5.38
CA THR A 56 10.30 3.38 -6.07
C THR A 56 10.88 2.29 -5.17
N TYR A 57 11.17 2.62 -3.91
CA TYR A 57 11.64 1.66 -2.91
C TYR A 57 10.65 0.51 -2.67
N LEU A 58 9.35 0.81 -2.53
CA LEU A 58 8.32 -0.21 -2.30
C LEU A 58 8.15 -1.15 -3.49
N ILE A 59 8.14 -0.61 -4.71
CA ILE A 59 8.05 -1.42 -5.94
C ILE A 59 9.28 -2.30 -6.09
N PHE A 60 10.47 -1.76 -5.86
CA PHE A 60 11.71 -2.54 -5.91
C PHE A 60 11.71 -3.68 -4.87
N LYS A 61 11.33 -3.39 -3.63
CA LYS A 61 11.19 -4.40 -2.57
C LYS A 61 10.18 -5.49 -2.95
N LYS A 62 9.04 -5.12 -3.56
CA LYS A 62 8.06 -6.10 -4.08
C LYS A 62 8.66 -6.99 -5.17
N LYS A 63 9.39 -6.40 -6.13
CA LYS A 63 10.06 -7.15 -7.21
C LYS A 63 11.09 -8.13 -6.67
N ILE A 64 11.95 -7.70 -5.74
CA ILE A 64 12.93 -8.59 -5.08
C ILE A 64 12.23 -9.74 -4.36
N LYS A 65 11.20 -9.44 -3.56
CA LYS A 65 10.48 -10.47 -2.81
C LYS A 65 9.84 -11.50 -3.75
N LYS A 66 9.32 -11.05 -4.89
CA LYS A 66 8.79 -11.93 -5.94
C LYS A 66 9.89 -12.79 -6.56
N ALA A 67 11.02 -12.19 -6.96
CA ALA A 67 12.15 -12.94 -7.50
C ALA A 67 12.67 -14.01 -6.54
N ILE A 68 12.83 -13.67 -5.24
CA ILE A 68 13.23 -14.65 -4.21
C ILE A 68 12.19 -15.76 -4.08
N ARG A 69 10.89 -15.44 -4.10
CA ARG A 69 9.83 -16.44 -4.07
C ARG A 69 9.91 -17.36 -5.29
N ASP A 70 10.08 -16.80 -6.48
CA ASP A 70 10.13 -17.55 -7.73
C ASP A 70 11.37 -18.47 -7.76
N VAL A 71 12.53 -18.00 -7.29
CA VAL A 71 13.74 -18.82 -7.11
C VAL A 71 13.49 -19.96 -6.11
N LYS A 72 12.88 -19.68 -4.95
CA LYS A 72 12.56 -20.71 -3.96
C LYS A 72 11.59 -21.77 -4.49
N VAL A 73 10.59 -21.36 -5.30
CA VAL A 73 9.66 -22.29 -5.96
C VAL A 73 10.40 -23.13 -7.01
N LYS A 74 11.27 -22.52 -7.82
CA LYS A 74 12.10 -23.25 -8.81
C LYS A 74 13.05 -24.26 -8.15
N LEU A 75 13.59 -23.93 -6.98
CA LEU A 75 14.46 -24.81 -6.19
C LEU A 75 13.69 -25.86 -5.37
N GLY A 76 12.36 -25.92 -5.47
CA GLY A 76 11.54 -26.88 -4.72
C GLY A 76 11.46 -26.63 -3.20
N LEU A 77 12.03 -25.52 -2.72
CA LEU A 77 12.10 -25.15 -1.29
C LEU A 77 10.76 -24.62 -0.74
N LYS A 78 9.73 -24.53 -1.57
CA LYS A 78 8.39 -24.08 -1.18
C LYS A 78 7.32 -24.75 -2.04
N SER A 79 6.46 -25.54 -1.42
CA SER A 79 5.27 -26.08 -2.08
C SER A 79 4.29 -24.95 -2.40
N LYS A 80 3.56 -25.08 -3.52
CA LYS A 80 2.67 -24.06 -4.10
C LYS A 80 1.66 -23.50 -3.11
#